data_AF-A0A520HLI9-F1
#
_entry.id   AF-A0A520HLI9-F1
#
_cell.length_a   1.000
_cell.length_b   1.000
_cell.length_c   1.000
_cell.angle_alpha   90.00
_cell.angle_beta   90.00
_cell.angle_gamma   90.00
#
_symmetry.space_group_name_H-M   'P 1'
#
loop_
_entity.id
_entity.type
_entity.pdbx_description
1 polymer ?
#
loop_
_entity_poly.entity_id
_entity_poly.type
_entity_poly.pdbx_seq_one_letter_code
_entity_poly.pdbx_strand_id
1 'polypeptide(L)'
;MKEIRSLLMSLLLICIFVSANAQPDCNQGKYPPLPAMYVKEDVSEQYKQEFQKAGVSKYQLLQSLNCNPDIESIFTRKAVDDLLTSINKEDGIRIYFAQYSNCAGSVLPASVNNGKLIVLFATEHSATGATAYYFLNQRDDHVYPVAKQCGDKWVADYKSKILPVLASTIQPNDPDNIDPTMPATPKLYTDTKSIFFKAINITEAFTKEPAYQASRKQPVNIVGYKLVLSAYTATGNPNDGNKFKQRLFIQFDYLVDKGNGWESLNLEEQEEYICRRDAPASAKVISSSAALGK
;
A
#
# COMPACT_ATOMS: atom_id res chain seq x y z
N MET A 1 9.80 -59.90 -14.95
CA MET A 1 10.65 -58.69 -14.81
C MET A 1 10.14 -57.46 -15.57
N LYS A 2 9.58 -57.57 -16.78
CA LYS A 2 9.03 -56.41 -17.52
C LYS A 2 7.80 -55.77 -16.85
N GLU A 3 6.93 -56.59 -16.24
CA GLU A 3 5.67 -56.09 -15.63
C GLU A 3 5.90 -55.29 -14.33
N ILE A 4 6.90 -55.67 -13.52
CA ILE A 4 7.26 -54.95 -12.29
C ILE A 4 7.79 -53.54 -12.60
N ARG A 5 8.53 -53.38 -13.71
CA ARG A 5 9.03 -52.06 -14.16
C ARG A 5 7.92 -51.14 -14.63
N SER A 6 6.89 -51.69 -15.30
CA SER A 6 5.72 -50.92 -15.74
C SER A 6 4.90 -50.44 -14.54
N LEU A 7 4.73 -51.29 -13.51
CA LEU A 7 4.00 -50.93 -12.29
C LEU A 7 4.72 -49.82 -11.49
N LEU A 8 6.04 -49.93 -11.34
CA LEU A 8 6.88 -48.93 -10.65
C LEU A 8 6.87 -47.58 -11.37
N MET A 9 6.90 -47.57 -12.71
CA MET A 9 6.89 -46.35 -13.50
C MET A 9 5.52 -45.65 -13.43
N SER A 10 4.42 -46.42 -13.43
CA SER A 10 3.07 -45.89 -13.21
C SER A 10 2.87 -45.34 -11.79
N LEU A 11 3.40 -45.99 -10.76
CA LEU A 11 3.38 -45.47 -9.39
C LEU A 11 4.20 -44.18 -9.25
N LEU A 12 5.37 -44.10 -9.90
CA LEU A 12 6.19 -42.89 -9.89
C LEU A 12 5.46 -41.72 -10.57
N LEU A 13 4.81 -41.96 -11.71
CA LEU A 13 3.98 -40.97 -12.41
C LEU A 13 2.80 -40.52 -11.53
N ILE A 14 2.09 -41.44 -10.87
CA ILE A 14 1.00 -41.09 -9.95
C ILE A 14 1.52 -40.29 -8.75
N CYS A 15 2.68 -40.64 -8.17
CA CYS A 15 3.30 -39.85 -7.12
C CYS A 15 3.69 -38.44 -7.59
N ILE A 16 4.19 -38.29 -8.81
CA ILE A 16 4.50 -36.96 -9.39
C ILE A 16 3.23 -36.15 -9.62
N PHE A 17 2.13 -36.76 -10.11
CA PHE A 17 0.86 -36.08 -10.33
C PHE A 17 0.10 -35.72 -9.04
N VAL A 18 0.22 -36.54 -7.98
CA VAL A 18 -0.36 -36.23 -6.67
C VAL A 18 0.44 -35.14 -5.95
N SER A 19 1.76 -35.07 -6.18
CA SER A 19 2.62 -34.00 -5.65
C SER A 19 2.38 -32.65 -6.33
N ALA A 20 2.02 -32.65 -7.62
CA ALA A 20 1.79 -31.43 -8.39
C ALA A 20 0.40 -30.79 -8.18
N ASN A 21 -0.55 -31.51 -7.57
CA ASN A 21 -1.91 -31.05 -7.28
C ASN A 21 -2.25 -31.05 -5.79
N ALA A 22 -1.26 -31.15 -4.91
CA ALA A 22 -1.48 -30.93 -3.49
C ALA A 22 -1.82 -29.44 -3.30
N GLN A 23 -3.12 -29.12 -3.26
CA GLN A 23 -3.56 -27.83 -2.75
C GLN A 23 -2.92 -27.64 -1.36
N PRO A 24 -2.40 -26.44 -1.05
CA PRO A 24 -1.79 -26.20 0.25
C PRO A 24 -2.79 -26.58 1.32
N ASP A 25 -2.38 -27.47 2.23
CA ASP A 25 -3.21 -27.91 3.35
C ASP A 25 -3.46 -26.70 4.26
N CYS A 26 -4.59 -26.02 4.04
CA CYS A 26 -5.00 -24.82 4.76
C CYS A 26 -5.48 -25.12 6.19
N ASN A 27 -5.04 -26.24 6.78
CA ASN A 27 -5.32 -26.59 8.16
C ASN A 27 -5.00 -25.43 9.12
N GLN A 28 -6.06 -25.07 9.85
CA GLN A 28 -6.34 -23.76 10.43
C GLN A 28 -5.33 -23.33 11.49
N GLY A 29 -4.69 -22.17 11.30
CA GLY A 29 -4.00 -21.43 12.36
C GLY A 29 -2.48 -21.32 12.30
N LYS A 30 -1.81 -21.91 11.29
CA LYS A 30 -0.34 -21.75 11.15
C LYS A 30 0.10 -20.38 10.64
N TYR A 31 -0.76 -19.68 9.93
CA TYR A 31 -0.40 -18.44 9.25
C TYR A 31 -1.36 -17.31 9.65
N PRO A 32 -0.86 -16.10 10.00
CA PRO A 32 -1.70 -14.97 10.33
C PRO A 32 -2.52 -14.53 9.10
N PRO A 33 -3.73 -13.97 9.27
CA PRO A 33 -4.48 -13.42 8.14
C PRO A 33 -3.66 -12.35 7.42
N LEU A 34 -3.93 -12.18 6.13
CA LEU A 34 -3.30 -11.15 5.32
C LEU A 34 -3.77 -9.75 5.78
N PRO A 35 -2.85 -8.77 5.93
CA PRO A 35 -3.21 -7.36 6.06
C PRO A 35 -4.28 -6.92 5.07
N ALA A 36 -5.24 -6.12 5.54
CA ALA A 36 -6.41 -5.65 4.77
C ALA A 36 -6.05 -4.77 3.54
N MET A 37 -4.77 -4.54 3.30
CA MET A 37 -4.25 -3.68 2.22
C MET A 37 -3.77 -4.48 1.00
N TYR A 38 -3.79 -5.82 1.04
CA TYR A 38 -3.36 -6.61 -0.11
C TYR A 38 -4.44 -6.74 -1.17
N VAL A 39 -3.97 -6.57 -2.40
CA VAL A 39 -4.72 -6.74 -3.63
C VAL A 39 -3.97 -7.79 -4.43
N LYS A 40 -4.69 -8.65 -5.15
CA LYS A 40 -4.07 -9.59 -6.09
C LYS A 40 -3.25 -8.84 -7.13
N GLU A 41 -2.21 -9.44 -7.68
CA GLU A 41 -1.33 -8.75 -8.61
C GLU A 41 -2.09 -8.31 -9.88
N ASP A 42 -2.92 -9.20 -10.43
CA ASP A 42 -3.75 -8.90 -11.61
C ASP A 42 -4.72 -7.75 -11.36
N VAL A 43 -5.37 -7.72 -10.19
CA VAL A 43 -6.27 -6.64 -9.78
C VAL A 43 -5.49 -5.35 -9.52
N SER A 44 -4.31 -5.46 -8.91
CA SER A 44 -3.42 -4.32 -8.66
C SER A 44 -2.96 -3.67 -9.96
N GLU A 45 -2.48 -4.47 -10.91
CA GLU A 45 -2.04 -4.02 -12.22
C GLU A 45 -3.21 -3.45 -13.02
N GLN A 46 -4.38 -4.08 -12.93
CA GLN A 46 -5.61 -3.52 -13.48
C GLN A 46 -5.91 -2.13 -12.91
N TYR A 47 -5.81 -1.91 -11.59
CA TYR A 47 -6.04 -0.60 -10.98
C TYR A 47 -5.00 0.46 -11.38
N LYS A 48 -3.74 0.06 -11.58
CA LYS A 48 -2.70 0.93 -12.13
C LYS A 48 -3.04 1.34 -13.57
N GLN A 49 -3.50 0.39 -14.39
CA GLN A 49 -3.90 0.64 -15.77
C GLN A 49 -5.16 1.50 -15.87
N GLU A 50 -6.16 1.30 -15.00
CA GLU A 50 -7.37 2.12 -14.98
C GLU A 50 -7.03 3.60 -14.69
N PHE A 51 -6.08 3.85 -13.80
CA PHE A 51 -5.58 5.20 -13.56
C PHE A 51 -4.96 5.81 -14.83
N GLN A 52 -4.16 5.05 -15.58
CA GLN A 52 -3.53 5.49 -16.82
C GLN A 52 -4.56 5.73 -17.95
N LYS A 53 -5.58 4.87 -18.07
CA LYS A 53 -6.64 4.98 -19.09
C LYS A 53 -7.56 6.18 -18.87
N ALA A 54 -7.85 6.56 -17.62
CA ALA A 54 -8.75 7.66 -17.28
C ALA A 54 -8.25 9.06 -17.70
N GLY A 55 -7.04 9.17 -18.26
CA GLY A 55 -6.62 10.36 -18.97
C GLY A 55 -5.14 10.40 -19.27
N VAL A 56 -4.71 9.78 -20.38
CA VAL A 56 -3.32 9.82 -20.87
C VAL A 56 -2.74 11.24 -20.86
N SER A 57 -3.52 12.27 -21.23
CA SER A 57 -3.09 13.68 -21.19
C SER A 57 -2.99 14.28 -19.78
N LYS A 58 -3.81 13.83 -18.83
CA LYS A 58 -3.79 14.26 -17.42
C LYS A 58 -2.70 13.53 -16.63
N TYR A 59 -2.48 12.26 -16.93
CA TYR A 59 -1.35 11.46 -16.46
C TYR A 59 -0.03 12.07 -16.95
N GLN A 60 0.07 12.42 -18.23
CA GLN A 60 1.19 13.19 -18.78
C GLN A 60 1.37 14.56 -18.11
N LEU A 61 0.29 15.25 -17.74
CA LEU A 61 0.37 16.50 -16.97
C LEU A 61 0.90 16.28 -15.55
N LEU A 62 0.49 15.21 -14.86
CA LEU A 62 1.04 14.84 -13.56
C LEU A 62 2.50 14.41 -13.67
N GLN A 63 2.85 13.69 -14.73
CA GLN A 63 4.22 13.34 -15.12
C GLN A 63 5.04 14.53 -15.61
N SER A 64 4.45 15.68 -15.95
CA SER A 64 5.19 16.89 -16.31
C SER A 64 5.36 17.83 -15.11
N LEU A 65 4.43 17.79 -14.16
CA LEU A 65 4.56 18.44 -12.85
C LEU A 65 5.55 17.71 -11.92
N ASN A 66 5.72 16.40 -12.08
CA ASN A 66 6.88 15.67 -11.58
C ASN A 66 7.94 15.67 -12.68
N CYS A 67 9.10 16.32 -12.51
CA CYS A 67 10.18 16.24 -13.51
C CYS A 67 10.81 14.83 -13.70
N ASN A 68 10.08 13.74 -13.42
CA ASN A 68 10.38 12.34 -13.67
C ASN A 68 9.05 11.57 -13.80
N PRO A 69 8.90 10.60 -14.74
CA PRO A 69 7.61 10.01 -15.10
C PRO A 69 7.02 9.05 -14.06
N ASP A 70 7.72 8.77 -12.97
CA ASP A 70 7.25 7.83 -11.96
C ASP A 70 6.67 8.58 -10.77
N ILE A 71 5.34 8.45 -10.62
CA ILE A 71 4.57 8.78 -9.42
C ILE A 71 4.99 7.86 -8.24
N GLU A 72 5.86 6.91 -8.51
CA GLU A 72 6.37 5.93 -7.57
C GLU A 72 7.26 6.60 -6.52
N SER A 73 6.88 6.45 -5.25
CA SER A 73 7.73 6.84 -4.14
C SER A 73 8.28 5.57 -3.48
N ILE A 74 9.59 5.37 -3.61
CA ILE A 74 10.29 4.23 -3.03
C ILE A 74 10.88 4.66 -1.69
N PHE A 75 10.46 4.03 -0.60
CA PHE A 75 10.96 4.27 0.74
C PHE A 75 11.74 3.06 1.22
N THR A 76 12.85 3.30 1.93
CA THR A 76 13.57 2.21 2.57
C THR A 76 12.77 1.71 3.77
N ARG A 77 13.00 0.45 4.15
CA ARG A 77 12.32 -0.11 5.34
C ARG A 77 12.68 0.69 6.59
N LYS A 78 13.95 1.06 6.72
CA LYS A 78 14.45 1.86 7.84
C LYS A 78 13.72 3.20 7.97
N ALA A 79 13.55 3.94 6.87
CA ALA A 79 12.85 5.22 6.90
C ALA A 79 11.39 5.08 7.37
N VAL A 80 10.71 4.02 6.93
CA VAL A 80 9.34 3.74 7.37
C VAL A 80 9.32 3.32 8.84
N ASP A 81 10.22 2.46 9.30
CA ASP A 81 10.31 2.07 10.72
C ASP A 81 10.59 3.27 11.64
N ASP A 82 11.51 4.15 11.24
CA ASP A 82 11.83 5.40 11.95
C ASP A 82 10.63 6.37 11.94
N LEU A 83 9.89 6.45 10.83
CA LEU A 83 8.66 7.23 10.71
C LEU A 83 7.59 6.71 11.69
N LEU A 84 7.37 5.39 11.70
CA LEU A 84 6.40 4.73 12.57
C LEU A 84 6.77 4.85 14.07
N THR A 85 8.05 5.02 14.38
CA THR A 85 8.53 5.31 15.73
C THR A 85 8.31 6.79 16.10
N SER A 86 8.50 7.69 15.13
CA SER A 86 8.35 9.14 15.32
C SER A 86 6.89 9.59 15.44
N ILE A 87 5.97 8.84 14.82
CA ILE A 87 4.54 9.08 14.84
C ILE A 87 3.93 8.23 15.96
N ASN A 88 3.34 8.86 17.00
CA ASN A 88 2.49 8.11 17.92
C ASN A 88 1.25 7.62 17.14
N LYS A 89 1.27 6.35 16.73
CA LYS A 89 0.32 5.73 15.81
C LYS A 89 -0.91 5.15 16.49
N GLU A 90 -1.20 5.53 17.74
CA GLU A 90 -2.33 5.01 18.55
C GLU A 90 -3.62 4.87 17.72
N ASP A 91 -3.85 5.86 16.86
CA ASP A 91 -5.04 5.95 16.02
C ASP A 91 -4.79 5.55 14.55
N GLY A 92 -3.64 5.92 13.99
CA GLY A 92 -3.26 5.60 12.62
C GLY A 92 -2.39 6.68 11.98
N ILE A 93 -2.31 6.64 10.65
CA ILE A 93 -1.51 7.57 9.84
C ILE A 93 -2.35 8.08 8.69
N ARG A 94 -2.31 9.39 8.49
CA ARG A 94 -2.84 10.05 7.31
C ARG A 94 -1.72 10.40 6.35
N ILE A 95 -1.92 10.07 5.08
CA ILE A 95 -1.02 10.43 3.99
C ILE A 95 -1.70 11.50 3.14
N TYR A 96 -1.09 12.67 3.05
CA TYR A 96 -1.57 13.77 2.22
C TYR A 96 -0.80 13.82 0.91
N PHE A 97 -1.51 14.16 -0.16
CA PHE A 97 -0.89 14.65 -1.38
C PHE A 97 -0.59 16.14 -1.25
N ALA A 98 0.60 16.54 -1.66
CA ALA A 98 1.08 17.91 -1.51
C ALA A 98 1.93 18.32 -2.72
N GLN A 99 1.92 19.60 -3.05
CA GLN A 99 2.81 20.15 -4.07
C GLN A 99 3.93 20.90 -3.34
N TYR A 100 5.15 20.40 -3.44
CA TYR A 100 6.28 21.05 -2.81
C TYR A 100 6.46 22.46 -3.37
N SER A 101 6.56 23.44 -2.47
CA SER A 101 6.98 24.78 -2.83
C SER A 101 7.99 25.30 -1.82
N ASN A 102 8.95 26.12 -2.26
CA ASN A 102 9.95 26.67 -1.34
C ASN A 102 9.26 27.35 -0.14
N CYS A 103 9.62 26.93 1.08
CA CYS A 103 9.02 27.40 2.32
C CYS A 103 10.13 27.70 3.33
N ALA A 104 10.05 28.87 3.97
CA ALA A 104 11.01 29.25 5.00
C ALA A 104 10.92 28.27 6.20
N GLY A 105 12.07 27.71 6.60
CA GLY A 105 12.15 26.80 7.75
C GLY A 105 11.88 25.33 7.42
N SER A 106 11.69 24.95 6.16
CA SER A 106 11.70 23.55 5.74
C SER A 106 12.86 23.30 4.78
N VAL A 107 13.73 22.35 5.13
CA VAL A 107 14.82 21.90 4.27
C VAL A 107 14.53 20.46 3.87
N LEU A 108 13.87 20.29 2.72
CA LEU A 108 13.82 18.98 2.07
C LEU A 108 15.13 18.74 1.30
N PRO A 109 15.49 17.47 1.03
CA PRO A 109 16.67 17.16 0.22
C PRO A 109 16.67 17.87 -1.13
N ALA A 110 17.86 18.19 -1.64
CA ALA A 110 18.02 18.87 -2.93
C ALA A 110 17.43 18.10 -4.13
N SER A 111 17.16 16.81 -3.97
CA SER A 111 16.45 15.98 -4.96
C SER A 111 14.96 16.34 -5.12
N VAL A 112 14.41 17.18 -4.25
CA VAL A 112 13.01 17.61 -4.29
C VAL A 112 12.91 19.01 -4.90
N ASN A 113 12.50 19.07 -6.18
CA ASN A 113 12.36 20.31 -6.92
C ASN A 113 11.02 21.02 -6.66
N ASN A 114 11.04 22.35 -6.64
CA ASN A 114 9.85 23.19 -6.50
C ASN A 114 8.79 22.83 -7.57
N GLY A 115 7.54 22.66 -7.16
CA GLY A 115 6.42 22.26 -8.01
C GLY A 115 6.14 20.75 -8.05
N LYS A 116 7.03 19.92 -7.50
CA LYS A 116 6.91 18.45 -7.49
C LYS A 116 5.73 17.98 -6.63
N LEU A 117 5.03 16.95 -7.10
CA LEU A 117 4.06 16.22 -6.29
C LEU A 117 4.80 15.34 -5.28
N ILE A 118 4.47 15.50 -4.01
CA ILE A 118 5.04 14.75 -2.89
C ILE A 118 3.93 14.18 -2.00
N VAL A 119 4.30 13.22 -1.14
CA VAL A 119 3.44 12.72 -0.08
C VAL A 119 3.93 13.20 1.28
N LEU A 120 3.01 13.58 2.16
CA LEU A 120 3.30 13.93 3.54
C LEU A 120 2.58 12.97 4.48
N PHE A 121 3.28 12.47 5.49
CA PHE A 121 2.74 11.60 6.52
C PHE A 121 2.37 12.43 7.76
N ALA A 122 1.25 12.13 8.39
CA ALA A 122 0.75 12.84 9.57
C ALA A 122 0.01 11.89 10.53
N THR A 123 -0.01 12.25 11.82
CA THR A 123 -0.66 11.51 12.91
C THR A 123 -2.18 11.74 12.99
N GLU A 124 -2.82 12.41 12.02
CA GLU A 124 -4.14 13.02 12.24
C GLU A 124 -5.33 12.07 12.03
N HIS A 125 -6.19 11.97 13.07
CA HIS A 125 -7.48 11.30 13.01
C HIS A 125 -8.66 12.22 12.65
N SER A 126 -8.55 13.53 12.91
CA SER A 126 -9.66 14.48 12.84
C SER A 126 -9.80 15.20 11.49
N ALA A 127 -10.88 15.97 11.33
CA ALA A 127 -11.07 16.90 10.21
C ALA A 127 -10.42 18.29 10.43
N THR A 128 -9.81 18.53 11.61
CA THR A 128 -9.33 19.86 12.04
C THR A 128 -7.92 20.23 11.54
N GLY A 129 -7.21 19.32 10.89
CA GLY A 129 -5.92 19.54 10.25
C GLY A 129 -4.74 18.92 11.01
N ALA A 130 -3.70 18.52 10.27
CA ALA A 130 -2.61 17.74 10.83
C ALA A 130 -1.80 18.56 11.84
N THR A 131 -1.46 17.95 12.98
CA THR A 131 -0.63 18.59 14.02
C THR A 131 0.84 18.68 13.63
N ALA A 132 1.33 17.68 12.88
CA ALA A 132 2.68 17.62 12.34
C ALA A 132 2.70 16.88 11.00
N TYR A 133 3.70 17.18 10.19
CA TYR A 133 3.95 16.55 8.91
C TYR A 133 5.36 15.95 8.87
N TYR A 134 5.50 14.84 8.15
CA TYR A 134 6.76 14.17 7.89
C TYR A 134 6.88 13.86 6.40
N PHE A 135 8.08 13.96 5.86
CA PHE A 135 8.41 13.61 4.49
C PHE A 135 9.44 12.49 4.47
N LEU A 136 9.25 11.52 3.59
CA LEU A 136 10.23 10.50 3.26
C LEU A 136 10.75 10.74 1.83
N ASN A 137 12.06 10.74 1.65
CA ASN A 137 12.67 10.93 0.34
C ASN A 137 12.87 9.58 -0.37
N GLN A 138 13.00 9.60 -1.70
CA GLN A 138 13.19 8.37 -2.48
C GLN A 138 14.52 7.70 -2.11
N ARG A 139 14.45 6.41 -1.75
CA ARG A 139 15.61 5.55 -1.41
C ARG A 139 16.54 6.15 -0.36
N ASP A 140 15.97 6.94 0.54
CA ASP A 140 16.66 7.57 1.66
C ASP A 140 16.16 6.98 2.97
N ASP A 141 17.06 6.80 3.94
CA ASP A 141 16.75 6.30 5.27
C ASP A 141 16.21 7.39 6.22
N HIS A 142 16.30 8.66 5.84
CA HIS A 142 15.93 9.77 6.72
C HIS A 142 14.44 10.10 6.69
N VAL A 143 13.90 10.39 7.88
CA VAL A 143 12.60 11.03 8.08
C VAL A 143 12.81 12.52 8.22
N TYR A 144 12.14 13.32 7.40
CA TYR A 144 12.23 14.78 7.42
C TYR A 144 11.00 15.38 8.09
N PRO A 145 11.11 15.93 9.32
CA PRO A 145 10.03 16.69 9.92
C PRO A 145 9.75 17.95 9.08
N VAL A 146 8.47 18.21 8.83
CA VAL A 146 8.01 19.36 8.05
C VAL A 146 7.25 20.29 8.99
N ALA A 147 7.68 21.55 9.05
CA ALA A 147 6.98 22.57 9.81
C ALA A 147 5.52 22.66 9.35
N LYS A 148 4.57 22.69 10.32
CA LYS A 148 3.13 22.64 10.04
C LYS A 148 2.70 23.66 8.97
N GLN A 149 3.18 24.89 9.07
CA GLN A 149 2.89 25.96 8.10
C GLN A 149 3.29 25.61 6.66
N CYS A 150 4.40 24.89 6.47
CA CYS A 150 4.88 24.47 5.16
C CYS A 150 4.04 23.32 4.62
N GLY A 151 3.76 22.30 5.46
CA GLY A 151 2.90 21.20 5.07
C GLY A 151 1.48 21.65 4.71
N ASP A 152 0.87 22.52 5.52
CA ASP A 152 -0.44 23.11 5.25
C ASP A 152 -0.45 23.87 3.91
N LYS A 153 0.60 24.67 3.65
CA LYS A 153 0.78 25.39 2.40
C LYS A 153 0.88 24.45 1.20
N TRP A 154 1.70 23.41 1.28
CA TRP A 154 1.90 22.47 0.17
C TRP A 154 0.65 21.64 -0.14
N VAL A 155 -0.10 21.26 0.90
CA VAL A 155 -1.41 20.62 0.76
C VAL A 155 -2.42 21.58 0.11
N ALA A 156 -2.39 22.87 0.45
CA ALA A 156 -3.23 23.88 -0.20
C ALA A 156 -2.83 24.14 -1.67
N ASP A 157 -1.53 24.19 -1.97
CA ASP A 157 -1.01 24.29 -3.33
C ASP A 157 -1.50 23.10 -4.19
N TYR A 158 -1.41 21.88 -3.66
CA TYR A 158 -1.95 20.68 -4.31
C TYR A 158 -3.45 20.80 -4.59
N LYS A 159 -4.25 21.17 -3.58
CA LYS A 159 -5.72 21.30 -3.71
C LYS A 159 -6.15 22.31 -4.76
N SER A 160 -5.39 23.39 -4.93
CA SER A 160 -5.75 24.46 -5.87
C SER A 160 -5.30 24.15 -7.29
N LYS A 161 -4.15 23.49 -7.47
CA LYS A 161 -3.49 23.34 -8.79
C LYS A 161 -3.61 21.95 -9.39
N ILE A 162 -3.56 20.90 -8.57
CA ILE A 162 -3.44 19.51 -9.03
C ILE A 162 -4.76 18.76 -8.83
N LEU A 163 -5.39 18.91 -7.66
CA LEU A 163 -6.64 18.22 -7.33
C LEU A 163 -7.76 18.45 -8.37
N PRO A 164 -7.99 19.65 -8.95
CA PRO A 164 -9.04 19.83 -9.95
C PRO A 164 -8.83 18.97 -11.21
N VAL A 165 -7.58 18.71 -11.57
CA VAL A 165 -7.22 17.82 -12.69
C VAL A 165 -7.53 16.37 -12.32
N LEU A 166 -7.09 15.92 -11.14
CA LEU A 166 -7.34 14.55 -10.67
C LEU A 166 -8.81 14.26 -10.40
N ALA A 167 -9.55 15.20 -9.83
CA ALA A 167 -10.99 15.09 -9.58
C ALA A 167 -11.79 14.83 -10.87
N SER A 168 -11.30 15.30 -12.01
CA SER A 168 -11.96 15.07 -13.31
C SER A 168 -11.77 13.65 -13.87
N THR A 169 -10.97 12.79 -13.23
CA THR A 169 -10.91 11.35 -13.53
C THR A 169 -11.92 10.54 -12.71
N ILE A 170 -12.64 11.21 -11.81
CA ILE A 170 -13.64 10.63 -10.93
C ILE A 170 -15.03 11.05 -11.39
N GLN A 171 -16.02 10.17 -11.29
CA GLN A 171 -17.40 10.52 -11.59
C GLN A 171 -17.95 11.54 -10.58
N PRO A 172 -18.35 12.76 -11.00
CA PRO A 172 -18.67 13.86 -10.07
C PRO A 172 -19.90 13.68 -9.18
N ASN A 173 -20.72 12.67 -9.47
CA ASN A 173 -21.97 12.40 -8.75
C ASN A 173 -22.00 11.00 -8.15
N ASP A 174 -20.86 10.32 -8.11
CA ASP A 174 -20.80 9.03 -7.44
C ASP A 174 -20.81 9.26 -5.91
N PRO A 175 -21.85 8.79 -5.18
CA PRO A 175 -21.94 8.96 -3.74
C PRO A 175 -20.81 8.27 -2.98
N ASP A 176 -20.14 7.29 -3.60
CA ASP A 176 -18.92 6.73 -3.04
C ASP A 176 -17.80 7.79 -3.04
N ASN A 177 -17.69 8.60 -4.08
CA ASN A 177 -16.61 9.57 -4.24
C ASN A 177 -16.75 10.85 -3.39
N ILE A 178 -17.71 10.91 -2.46
CA ILE A 178 -18.02 12.11 -1.67
C ILE A 178 -17.70 11.85 -0.19
N ASP A 179 -17.01 12.80 0.46
CA ASP A 179 -16.86 12.80 1.93
C ASP A 179 -18.23 13.00 2.59
N PRO A 180 -18.80 11.99 3.28
CA PRO A 180 -20.11 12.13 3.91
C PRO A 180 -20.07 13.09 5.13
N THR A 181 -18.89 13.47 5.60
CA THR A 181 -18.69 14.34 6.76
C THR A 181 -18.53 15.83 6.40
N MET A 182 -18.48 16.17 5.10
CA MET A 182 -18.29 17.53 4.62
C MET A 182 -19.57 18.07 3.94
N PRO A 183 -19.82 19.40 4.00
CA PRO A 183 -21.00 19.99 3.38
C PRO A 183 -21.04 19.76 1.86
N ALA A 184 -22.25 19.60 1.31
CA ALA A 184 -22.53 19.19 -0.07
C ALA A 184 -21.93 20.09 -1.16
N THR A 185 -21.38 21.26 -0.82
CA THR A 185 -20.81 22.20 -1.77
C THR A 185 -19.59 22.94 -1.17
N PRO A 186 -18.39 22.83 -1.79
CA PRO A 186 -18.06 21.96 -2.92
C PRO A 186 -18.02 20.48 -2.49
N LYS A 187 -18.57 19.57 -3.32
CA LYS A 187 -18.43 18.12 -3.13
C LYS A 187 -16.93 17.78 -3.10
N LEU A 188 -16.41 17.33 -1.96
CA LEU A 188 -14.99 17.05 -1.77
C LEU A 188 -14.73 15.54 -1.96
N TYR A 189 -13.85 15.23 -2.92
CA TYR A 189 -13.33 13.89 -3.16
C TYR A 189 -12.32 13.52 -2.06
N THR A 190 -12.56 12.45 -1.29
CA THR A 190 -11.77 12.12 -0.10
C THR A 190 -10.39 11.58 -0.43
N ASP A 191 -10.35 10.60 -1.32
CA ASP A 191 -9.18 9.73 -1.46
C ASP A 191 -8.11 10.34 -2.38
N THR A 192 -8.44 11.44 -3.05
CA THR A 192 -7.53 12.27 -3.84
C THR A 192 -6.87 13.39 -3.06
N LYS A 193 -7.27 13.65 -1.81
CA LYS A 193 -6.66 14.69 -0.97
C LYS A 193 -5.74 14.09 0.08
N SER A 194 -6.24 13.07 0.76
CA SER A 194 -5.50 12.36 1.78
C SER A 194 -6.14 11.01 2.07
N ILE A 195 -5.35 10.02 2.45
CA ILE A 195 -5.83 8.70 2.82
C ILE A 195 -5.45 8.43 4.26
N PHE A 196 -6.41 7.91 5.04
CA PHE A 196 -6.17 7.53 6.42
C PHE A 196 -6.10 6.01 6.56
N PHE A 197 -4.98 5.53 7.10
CA PHE A 197 -4.76 4.14 7.46
C PHE A 197 -4.86 3.98 8.97
N LYS A 198 -5.80 3.17 9.44
CA LYS A 198 -5.95 2.84 10.86
C LYS A 198 -4.68 2.18 11.40
N ALA A 199 -4.39 2.38 12.68
CA ALA A 199 -3.23 1.80 13.37
C ALA A 199 -3.07 0.29 13.16
N ILE A 200 -4.19 -0.45 13.15
CA ILE A 200 -4.19 -1.89 12.89
C ILE A 200 -3.69 -2.21 11.48
N ASN A 201 -4.14 -1.50 10.45
CA ASN A 201 -3.70 -1.73 9.07
C ASN A 201 -2.21 -1.41 8.91
N ILE A 202 -1.74 -0.32 9.52
CA ILE A 202 -0.33 0.05 9.56
C ILE A 202 0.51 -1.05 10.24
N THR A 203 0.05 -1.54 11.38
CA THR A 203 0.76 -2.59 12.14
C THR A 203 0.80 -3.91 11.39
N GLU A 204 -0.31 -4.31 10.79
CA GLU A 204 -0.39 -5.51 9.97
C GLU A 204 0.62 -5.43 8.81
N ALA A 205 0.60 -4.33 8.04
CA ALA A 205 1.41 -4.24 6.83
C ALA A 205 2.88 -3.88 7.05
N PHE A 206 3.22 -3.02 8.01
CA PHE A 206 4.59 -2.55 8.15
C PHE A 206 5.35 -3.27 9.26
N THR A 207 4.66 -4.02 10.14
CA THR A 207 5.30 -4.73 11.25
C THR A 207 5.09 -6.24 11.17
N LYS A 208 3.83 -6.71 11.09
CA LYS A 208 3.53 -8.14 11.18
C LYS A 208 3.88 -8.91 9.92
N GLU A 209 3.51 -8.43 8.73
CA GLU A 209 3.86 -9.13 7.50
C GLU A 209 5.39 -9.19 7.28
N PRO A 210 6.17 -8.11 7.42
CA PRO A 210 7.62 -8.21 7.24
C PRO A 210 8.29 -9.19 8.21
N ALA A 211 7.81 -9.26 9.46
CA ALA A 211 8.28 -10.25 10.42
C ALA A 211 7.91 -11.68 10.00
N TYR A 212 6.68 -11.88 9.50
CA TYR A 212 6.24 -13.16 8.95
C TYR A 212 7.14 -13.59 7.78
N GLN A 213 7.34 -12.73 6.78
CA GLN A 213 8.14 -13.03 5.59
C GLN A 213 9.59 -13.39 5.93
N ALA A 214 10.18 -12.75 6.94
CA ALA A 214 11.52 -13.07 7.44
C ALA A 214 11.60 -14.40 8.20
N SER A 215 10.48 -14.90 8.76
CA SER A 215 10.43 -16.13 9.58
C SER A 215 10.17 -17.41 8.78
N ARG A 216 9.88 -17.30 7.48
CA ARG A 216 9.54 -18.44 6.61
C ARG A 216 10.73 -19.36 6.40
N LYS A 217 10.45 -20.61 5.98
CA LYS A 217 11.49 -21.60 5.61
C LYS A 217 12.45 -21.07 4.54
N GLN A 218 11.91 -20.30 3.60
CA GLN A 218 12.68 -19.49 2.65
C GLN A 218 12.43 -18.02 3.02
N PRO A 219 13.29 -17.40 3.84
CA PRO A 219 13.10 -16.04 4.29
C PRO A 219 13.08 -15.06 3.11
N VAL A 220 12.09 -14.18 3.10
CA VAL A 220 12.04 -13.05 2.18
C VAL A 220 12.33 -11.78 2.98
N ASN A 221 13.44 -11.11 2.66
CA ASN A 221 13.80 -9.87 3.31
C ASN A 221 13.19 -8.68 2.58
N ILE A 222 12.19 -8.06 3.20
CA ILE A 222 11.62 -6.80 2.73
C ILE A 222 12.62 -5.68 3.04
N VAL A 223 13.10 -5.00 2.01
CA VAL A 223 14.10 -3.92 2.09
C VAL A 223 13.47 -2.53 1.97
N GLY A 224 12.23 -2.45 1.49
CA GLY A 224 11.53 -1.18 1.34
C GLY A 224 10.08 -1.32 0.91
N TYR A 225 9.50 -0.18 0.60
CA TYR A 225 8.10 -0.04 0.21
C TYR A 225 8.02 0.89 -0.99
N LYS A 226 7.14 0.57 -1.93
CA LYS A 226 6.84 1.39 -3.10
C LYS A 226 5.40 1.86 -3.00
N LEU A 227 5.23 3.17 -3.05
CA LEU A 227 3.94 3.84 -3.07
C LEU A 227 3.56 4.14 -4.51
N VAL A 228 2.40 3.66 -4.96
CA VAL A 228 1.86 3.90 -6.31
C VAL A 228 0.46 4.52 -6.22
N LEU A 229 0.14 5.44 -7.13
CA LEU A 229 -1.24 5.90 -7.32
C LEU A 229 -2.00 4.93 -8.21
N SER A 230 -3.16 4.50 -7.73
CA SER A 230 -4.04 3.56 -8.42
C SER A 230 -5.47 4.09 -8.46
N ALA A 231 -6.28 3.55 -9.37
CA ALA A 231 -7.71 3.85 -9.47
C ALA A 231 -8.53 2.56 -9.44
N TYR A 232 -9.61 2.54 -8.66
CA TYR A 232 -10.58 1.46 -8.78
C TYR A 232 -11.25 1.51 -10.16
N THR A 233 -11.69 0.34 -10.64
CA THR A 233 -12.40 0.23 -11.92
C THR A 233 -13.77 0.93 -11.88
N ALA A 234 -14.44 1.00 -13.04
CA ALA A 234 -15.82 1.47 -13.14
C ALA A 234 -16.83 0.62 -12.34
N THR A 235 -16.47 -0.63 -11.98
CA THR A 235 -17.28 -1.51 -11.14
C THR A 235 -16.84 -1.51 -9.67
N GLY A 236 -15.76 -0.81 -9.31
CA GLY A 236 -15.24 -0.73 -7.94
C GLY A 236 -14.38 -1.92 -7.54
N ASN A 237 -14.23 -2.14 -6.23
CA ASN A 237 -13.55 -3.33 -5.71
C ASN A 237 -14.50 -4.54 -5.77
N PRO A 238 -14.14 -5.66 -6.44
CA PRO A 238 -14.98 -6.86 -6.46
C PRO A 238 -15.26 -7.43 -5.07
N ASN A 239 -14.38 -7.17 -4.08
CA ASN A 239 -14.54 -7.66 -2.71
C ASN A 239 -15.45 -6.79 -1.82
N ASP A 240 -15.68 -5.53 -2.17
CA ASP A 240 -16.46 -4.57 -1.34
C ASP A 240 -17.82 -4.19 -1.95
N GLY A 241 -18.29 -4.93 -2.95
CA GLY A 241 -19.67 -4.86 -3.45
C GLY A 241 -20.02 -3.55 -4.16
N ASN A 242 -19.39 -3.29 -5.32
CA ASN A 242 -19.60 -2.09 -6.15
C ASN A 242 -19.25 -0.77 -5.46
N LYS A 243 -18.68 -0.80 -4.24
CA LYS A 243 -18.16 0.38 -3.55
C LYS A 243 -16.83 0.82 -4.16
N PHE A 244 -16.49 2.08 -3.91
CA PHE A 244 -15.21 2.68 -4.30
C PHE A 244 -15.01 2.80 -5.81
N LYS A 245 -16.08 2.80 -6.61
CA LYS A 245 -16.00 2.97 -8.06
C LYS A 245 -15.21 4.21 -8.44
N GLN A 246 -14.25 4.06 -9.35
CA GLN A 246 -13.47 5.15 -9.92
C GLN A 246 -12.76 6.05 -8.89
N ARG A 247 -12.63 5.60 -7.62
CA ARG A 247 -11.88 6.31 -6.59
C ARG A 247 -10.38 6.15 -6.86
N LEU A 248 -9.60 7.20 -6.58
CA LEU A 248 -8.14 7.07 -6.53
C LEU A 248 -7.71 6.62 -5.15
N PHE A 249 -6.66 5.82 -5.05
CA PHE A 249 -6.08 5.44 -3.76
C PHE A 249 -4.57 5.24 -3.87
N ILE A 250 -3.93 5.11 -2.71
CA ILE A 250 -2.51 4.78 -2.59
C ILE A 250 -2.38 3.28 -2.40
N GLN A 251 -1.65 2.64 -3.31
CA GLN A 251 -1.23 1.26 -3.18
C GLN A 251 0.20 1.18 -2.64
N PHE A 252 0.45 0.25 -1.72
CA PHE A 252 1.78 -0.09 -1.24
C PHE A 252 2.21 -1.46 -1.74
N ASP A 253 3.36 -1.50 -2.41
CA ASP A 253 4.05 -2.72 -2.78
C ASP A 253 5.27 -2.91 -1.86
N TYR A 254 5.53 -4.14 -1.42
CA TYR A 254 6.81 -4.44 -0.77
C TYR A 254 7.92 -4.52 -1.79
N LEU A 255 9.12 -4.14 -1.39
CA LEU A 255 10.32 -4.30 -2.18
C LEU A 255 11.26 -5.30 -1.54
N VAL A 256 11.85 -6.17 -2.37
CA VAL A 256 12.86 -7.15 -1.98
C VAL A 256 14.13 -6.92 -2.79
N ASP A 257 15.28 -7.23 -2.20
CA ASP A 257 16.57 -7.16 -2.89
C ASP A 257 16.85 -8.49 -3.61
N LYS A 258 17.15 -8.42 -4.91
CA LYS A 258 17.49 -9.56 -5.77
C LYS A 258 18.95 -9.57 -6.19
N GLY A 259 19.79 -8.71 -5.62
CA GLY A 259 21.22 -8.59 -5.90
C GLY A 259 21.57 -7.75 -7.13
N ASN A 260 20.61 -7.53 -8.04
CA ASN A 260 20.72 -6.61 -9.18
C ASN A 260 19.84 -5.35 -9.01
N GLY A 261 19.11 -5.23 -7.90
CA GLY A 261 18.18 -4.15 -7.65
C GLY A 261 17.04 -4.53 -6.71
N TRP A 262 16.09 -3.61 -6.56
CA TRP A 262 14.88 -3.80 -5.77
C TRP A 262 13.71 -4.11 -6.68
N GLU A 263 12.96 -5.17 -6.35
CA GLU A 263 11.79 -5.62 -7.11
C GLU A 263 10.55 -5.67 -6.22
N SER A 264 9.37 -5.45 -6.80
CA SER A 264 8.10 -5.63 -6.09
C SER A 264 7.89 -7.09 -5.73
N LEU A 265 7.54 -7.37 -4.47
CA LEU A 265 7.20 -8.71 -4.03
C LEU A 265 5.77 -9.05 -4.46
N ASN A 266 5.64 -10.06 -5.33
CA ASN A 266 4.37 -10.71 -5.58
C ASN A 266 4.08 -11.71 -4.44
N LEU A 267 3.11 -11.37 -3.60
CA LEU A 267 2.70 -12.28 -2.51
C LEU A 267 1.94 -13.51 -3.04
N GLU A 268 1.35 -13.46 -4.23
CA GLU A 268 0.58 -14.58 -4.80
C GLU A 268 1.46 -15.74 -5.25
N GLU A 269 2.70 -15.46 -5.62
CA GLU A 269 3.74 -16.46 -5.90
C GLU A 269 4.19 -17.22 -4.64
N GLN A 270 3.72 -16.80 -3.46
CA GLN A 270 3.96 -17.52 -2.21
C GLN A 270 2.83 -18.53 -2.00
N GLU A 271 3.15 -19.83 -2.01
CA GLU A 271 2.19 -20.94 -1.88
C GLU A 271 1.18 -20.78 -0.72
N GLU A 272 1.56 -20.06 0.33
CA GLU A 272 0.79 -19.81 1.55
C GLU A 272 -0.28 -18.69 1.39
N TYR A 273 -0.20 -17.87 0.35
CA TYR A 273 -1.08 -16.71 0.12
C TYR A 273 -2.56 -17.11 -0.01
N ILE A 274 -2.82 -18.17 -0.78
CA ILE A 274 -4.19 -18.68 -1.03
C ILE A 274 -4.86 -19.03 0.30
N CYS A 275 -4.16 -19.73 1.20
CA CYS A 275 -4.71 -20.13 2.50
C CYS A 275 -4.96 -18.96 3.45
N ARG A 276 -4.14 -17.89 3.38
CA ARG A 276 -4.22 -16.75 4.30
C ARG A 276 -5.25 -15.70 3.88
N ARG A 277 -5.54 -15.59 2.59
CA ARG A 277 -6.52 -14.64 2.04
C ARG A 277 -7.95 -15.01 2.41
N ASP A 278 -8.26 -16.29 2.34
CA ASP A 278 -9.62 -16.80 2.55
C ASP A 278 -9.86 -17.19 4.02
N ALA A 279 -8.85 -17.02 4.89
CA ALA A 279 -8.95 -17.26 6.33
C ALA A 279 -9.81 -16.17 7.00
N PRO A 280 -10.82 -16.53 7.81
CA PRO A 280 -11.60 -15.54 8.56
C PRO A 280 -10.69 -14.75 9.49
N ALA A 281 -10.87 -13.42 9.55
CA ALA A 281 -10.07 -12.49 10.35
C ALA A 281 -10.08 -12.75 11.87
N SER A 282 -10.76 -13.81 12.32
CA SER A 282 -11.00 -14.21 13.70
C SER A 282 -10.35 -15.55 14.08
N ALA A 283 -9.25 -15.96 13.43
CA ALA A 283 -8.39 -17.01 13.98
C ALA A 283 -7.79 -16.49 15.29
N LYS A 284 -8.46 -16.80 16.41
CA LYS A 284 -8.04 -16.49 17.78
C LYS A 284 -6.54 -16.71 17.90
N VAL A 285 -5.82 -15.65 18.25
CA VAL A 285 -4.51 -15.75 18.88
C VAL A 285 -4.70 -16.70 20.06
N ILE A 286 -4.21 -17.93 19.95
CA ILE A 286 -4.06 -18.80 21.10
C ILE A 286 -2.98 -18.12 21.93
N SER A 287 -3.41 -17.32 22.91
CA SER A 287 -2.51 -16.78 23.91
C SER A 287 -1.82 -17.96 24.58
N SER A 288 -0.52 -18.13 24.33
CA SER A 288 0.34 -18.99 25.14
C SER A 288 0.51 -18.36 26.52
N SER A 289 -0.54 -18.45 27.34
CA SER A 289 -0.49 -18.19 28.77
C SER A 289 -0.71 -19.52 29.50
N ALA A 290 0.28 -20.40 29.45
CA ALA A 290 0.39 -21.53 30.36
C ALA A 290 1.82 -22.06 30.34
N ALA A 291 2.64 -21.59 31.29
CA ALA A 291 3.62 -22.37 32.06
C ALA A 291 4.74 -21.46 32.61
N LEU A 292 4.39 -20.52 33.48
CA LEU A 292 5.27 -20.11 34.57
C LEU A 292 4.42 -20.00 35.83
N GLY A 293 4.67 -20.91 36.79
CA GLY A 293 4.22 -20.80 38.17
C GLY A 293 3.24 -21.88 38.63
N LYS A 294 3.74 -23.04 39.06
CA LYS A 294 4.07 -23.32 40.47
C LYS A 294 5.02 -24.50 40.56
#